data_AF-A0A380H374-F1
#
_entry.id   AF-A0A380H374-F1
#
_cell.length_a   1.000
_cell.length_b   1.000
_cell.length_c   1.000
_cell.angle_alpha   90.00
_cell.angle_beta   90.00
_cell.angle_gamma   90.00
#
_symmetry.space_group_name_H-M   'P 1'
#
loop_
_entity.id
_entity.type
_entity.pdbx_description
1 polymer ?
#
loop_
_entity_poly.entity_id
_entity_poly.type
_entity_poly.pdbx_seq_one_letter_code
_entity_poly.pdbx_strand_id
1 'polypeptide(L)'
;MLLAAVRTNVPAIFCSGGPMKAGLSAQGKALTLSSMFEAVGAFKEGAISKEEFLDMEQNACPTCGSCAGMFTANSMNCLIEVLGLALPFNGTALAASDQRREMIRQAAFQLIDNIKNDIKPRDIYHKGSY
;
A
#
# COMPACT_ATOMS: atom_id res chain seq x y z
N MET A 1 5.41 -12.13 -5.63
CA MET A 1 5.43 -11.61 -7.01
C MET A 1 6.80 -11.10 -7.44
N LEU A 2 7.44 -10.17 -6.71
CA LEU A 2 8.76 -9.61 -7.09
C LEU A 2 9.83 -10.68 -7.41
N LEU A 3 10.07 -11.60 -6.47
CA LEU A 3 11.06 -12.67 -6.68
C LEU A 3 10.75 -13.54 -7.91
N ALA A 4 9.47 -13.78 -8.19
CA ALA A 4 9.07 -14.56 -9.36
C ALA A 4 9.37 -13.79 -10.66
N ALA A 5 8.99 -12.51 -10.74
CA ALA A 5 9.25 -11.66 -11.90
C ALA A 5 10.75 -11.54 -12.21
N VAL A 6 11.60 -11.39 -11.19
CA VAL A 6 13.05 -11.34 -11.37
C VAL A 6 13.62 -12.70 -11.78
N ARG A 7 13.08 -13.81 -11.26
CA ARG A 7 13.52 -15.16 -11.63
C ARG A 7 13.16 -15.52 -13.06
N THR A 8 11.93 -15.26 -13.49
CA THR A 8 11.47 -15.53 -14.86
C THR A 8 12.02 -14.52 -15.86
N ASN A 9 12.28 -13.29 -15.40
CA ASN A 9 12.84 -12.20 -16.19
C ASN A 9 12.08 -11.93 -17.50
N VAL A 10 10.75 -11.88 -17.41
CA VAL A 10 9.83 -11.49 -18.50
C VAL A 10 9.39 -10.05 -18.26
N PRO A 11 9.18 -9.21 -19.31
CA PRO A 11 8.69 -7.84 -19.14
C PRO A 11 7.49 -7.77 -18.20
N ALA A 12 7.59 -6.94 -17.17
CA ALA A 12 6.61 -6.85 -16.09
C ALA A 12 6.59 -5.44 -15.49
N ILE A 13 5.46 -5.08 -14.88
CA ILE A 13 5.30 -3.88 -14.08
C ILE A 13 4.44 -4.20 -12.85
N PHE A 14 4.74 -3.54 -11.73
CA PHE A 14 4.03 -3.77 -10.48
C PHE A 14 2.97 -2.70 -10.24
N CYS A 15 1.74 -3.15 -9.99
CA CYS A 15 0.62 -2.32 -9.56
C CYS A 15 0.13 -2.84 -8.20
N SER A 16 0.48 -2.13 -7.12
CA SER A 16 -0.08 -2.42 -5.80
C SER A 16 -1.51 -1.88 -5.67
N GLY A 17 -2.28 -2.50 -4.77
CA GLY A 17 -3.64 -2.05 -4.46
C GLY A 17 -3.70 -0.68 -3.78
N GLY A 18 -2.63 -0.26 -3.10
CA GLY A 18 -2.55 0.98 -2.33
C GLY A 18 -3.09 0.88 -0.89
N PRO A 19 -2.71 1.83 -0.02
CA PRO A 19 -3.21 1.91 1.35
C PRO A 19 -4.67 2.35 1.42
N MET A 20 -5.35 1.90 2.47
CA MET A 20 -6.63 2.47 2.89
C MET A 20 -6.44 3.89 3.44
N LYS A 21 -7.52 4.67 3.48
CA LYS A 21 -7.52 5.96 4.20
C LYS A 21 -7.40 5.70 5.71
N ALA A 22 -6.70 6.57 6.43
CA ALA A 22 -6.71 6.53 7.89
C ALA A 22 -8.13 6.74 8.43
N GLY A 23 -8.49 5.97 9.45
CA GLY A 23 -9.72 6.11 10.20
C GLY A 23 -9.72 7.38 11.07
N LEU A 24 -10.90 7.78 11.52
CA LEU A 24 -11.08 8.88 12.48
C LEU A 24 -12.08 8.42 13.53
N SER A 25 -11.74 8.59 14.82
CA SER A 25 -12.72 8.38 15.90
C SER A 25 -13.82 9.45 15.85
N ALA A 26 -14.89 9.27 16.61
CA ALA A 26 -15.95 10.27 16.77
C ALA A 26 -15.42 11.64 17.25
N GLN A 27 -14.28 11.67 17.95
CA GLN A 27 -13.61 12.88 18.44
C GLN A 27 -12.57 13.43 17.44
N GLY A 28 -12.47 12.85 16.24
CA GLY A 28 -11.54 13.28 15.20
C GLY A 28 -10.10 12.80 15.39
N LYS A 29 -9.84 11.87 16.31
CA LYS A 29 -8.50 11.30 16.50
C LYS A 29 -8.19 10.34 15.35
N ALA A 30 -7.00 10.43 14.78
CA ALA A 30 -6.56 9.48 13.76
C ALA A 30 -6.53 8.05 14.31
N LEU A 31 -7.16 7.13 13.59
CA LEU A 31 -7.21 5.71 13.89
C LEU A 31 -6.55 4.92 12.78
N THR A 32 -5.84 3.87 13.18
CA THR A 32 -5.30 2.86 12.27
C THR A 32 -5.47 1.48 12.92
N LEU A 33 -5.11 0.42 12.19
CA LEU A 33 -5.11 -0.93 12.76
C LEU A 33 -4.23 -1.06 14.02
N SER A 34 -3.14 -0.29 14.13
CA SER A 34 -2.32 -0.32 15.35
C SER A 34 -3.02 0.31 16.55
N SER A 35 -3.84 1.34 16.32
CA SER A 35 -4.69 1.94 17.35
C SER A 35 -5.67 0.92 17.95
N MET A 36 -6.13 -0.06 17.15
CA MET A 36 -6.97 -1.15 17.67
C MET A 36 -6.21 -2.13 18.56
N PHE A 37 -4.92 -2.38 18.29
CA PHE A 37 -4.11 -3.21 19.20
C PHE A 37 -3.96 -2.56 20.58
N GLU A 38 -3.77 -1.24 20.62
CA GLU A 38 -3.74 -0.46 21.86
C GLU A 38 -5.11 -0.43 22.54
N ALA A 39 -6.19 -0.24 21.77
CA ALA A 39 -7.56 -0.18 22.28
C ALA A 39 -7.97 -1.47 22.99
N VAL A 40 -7.55 -2.64 22.50
CA VAL A 40 -7.81 -3.93 23.16
C VAL A 40 -7.18 -4.00 24.56
N GLY A 41 -5.97 -3.46 24.72
CA GLY A 41 -5.30 -3.38 26.03
C GLY A 41 -6.04 -2.41 26.96
N ALA A 42 -6.27 -1.18 26.47
CA ALA A 42 -6.98 -0.14 27.23
C ALA A 42 -8.39 -0.56 27.67
N PHE A 43 -9.12 -1.29 26.82
CA PHE A 43 -10.47 -1.79 27.17
C PHE A 43 -10.40 -2.86 28.27
N LYS A 44 -9.43 -3.79 28.19
CA LYS A 44 -9.24 -4.82 29.22
C LYS A 44 -8.84 -4.25 30.58
N GLU A 45 -8.09 -3.15 30.59
CA GLU A 45 -7.67 -2.45 31.80
C GLU A 45 -8.75 -1.49 32.35
N GLY A 46 -9.87 -1.32 31.62
CA GLY A 46 -10.95 -0.42 32.00
C GLY A 46 -10.66 1.06 31.76
N ALA A 47 -9.64 1.39 30.97
CA ALA A 47 -9.23 2.74 30.65
C ALA A 47 -10.11 3.43 29.59
N ILE A 48 -10.81 2.64 28.76
CA ILE A 48 -11.79 3.13 27.77
C ILE A 48 -13.13 2.41 27.94
N SER A 49 -14.23 3.08 27.58
CA SER A 49 -15.55 2.47 27.66
C SER A 49 -15.81 1.49 26.50
N LYS A 50 -16.84 0.66 26.63
CA LYS A 50 -17.28 -0.24 25.56
C LYS A 50 -17.72 0.55 24.33
N GLU A 51 -18.40 1.66 24.55
CA GLU A 51 -18.88 2.56 23.49
C GLU A 51 -17.71 3.17 22.72
N GLU A 52 -16.67 3.63 23.43
CA GLU A 52 -15.45 4.16 22.80
C GLU A 52 -14.70 3.07 22.02
N PHE A 53 -14.58 1.87 22.59
CA PHE A 53 -13.94 0.74 21.91
C PHE A 53 -14.68 0.36 20.60
N LEU A 54 -16.02 0.32 20.62
CA LEU A 54 -16.83 0.02 19.45
C LEU A 54 -16.78 1.13 18.39
N ASP A 55 -16.73 2.40 18.79
CA ASP A 55 -16.51 3.52 17.87
C ASP A 55 -15.16 3.38 17.15
N MET A 56 -14.10 3.06 17.89
CA MET A 56 -12.78 2.84 17.30
C MET A 56 -12.79 1.66 16.32
N GLU A 57 -13.41 0.53 16.69
CA GLU A 57 -13.50 -0.66 15.85
C GLU A 57 -14.19 -0.37 14.52
N GLN A 58 -15.32 0.33 14.56
CA GLN A 58 -16.12 0.64 13.36
C GLN A 58 -15.42 1.63 12.44
N ASN A 59 -14.56 2.50 12.97
CA ASN A 59 -13.94 3.57 12.20
C ASN A 59 -12.47 3.34 11.82
N ALA A 60 -11.76 2.36 12.39
CA ALA A 60 -10.33 2.16 12.16
C ALA A 60 -9.97 1.77 10.72
N CYS A 61 -10.90 1.15 9.97
CA CYS A 61 -10.70 0.65 8.61
C CYS A 61 -11.78 1.19 7.65
N PRO A 62 -11.73 2.49 7.29
CA PRO A 62 -12.86 3.17 6.61
C PRO A 62 -12.99 2.84 5.12
N THR A 63 -11.95 2.30 4.48
CA THR A 63 -11.94 2.00 3.04
C THR A 63 -11.19 0.69 2.75
N CYS A 64 -11.31 0.18 1.52
CA CYS A 64 -10.43 -0.89 1.06
C CYS A 64 -8.96 -0.43 0.99
N GLY A 65 -8.03 -1.39 0.96
CA GLY A 65 -6.59 -1.16 0.83
C GLY A 65 -5.76 -1.86 1.90
N SER A 66 -4.43 -1.72 1.81
CA SER A 66 -3.51 -2.14 2.89
C SER A 66 -3.64 -1.24 4.12
N CYS A 67 -3.03 -1.65 5.25
CA CYS A 67 -2.95 -0.82 6.45
C CYS A 67 -2.47 0.60 6.13
N ALA A 68 -3.06 1.62 6.77
CA ALA A 68 -2.73 3.02 6.49
C ALA A 68 -1.32 3.45 6.98
N GLY A 69 -0.72 2.73 7.91
CA GLY A 69 0.62 3.04 8.45
C GLY A 69 1.79 2.54 7.58
N MET A 70 3.00 3.04 7.83
CA MET A 70 4.25 2.59 7.16
C MET A 70 4.74 1.24 7.70
N PHE A 71 3.92 0.21 7.47
CA PHE A 71 4.25 -1.19 7.76
C PHE A 71 4.68 -1.92 6.48
N THR A 72 4.86 -3.23 6.57
CA THR A 72 5.36 -4.08 5.48
C THR A 72 4.72 -3.81 4.12
N ALA A 73 3.40 -3.70 4.04
CA ALA A 73 2.72 -3.47 2.75
C ALA A 73 3.16 -2.15 2.09
N ASN A 74 3.10 -1.04 2.83
CA ASN A 74 3.42 0.28 2.28
C ASN A 74 4.94 0.44 2.09
N SER A 75 5.76 -0.08 3.00
CA SER A 75 7.22 -0.11 2.84
C SER A 75 7.64 -0.88 1.60
N MET A 76 7.03 -2.05 1.32
CA MET A 76 7.32 -2.83 0.11
C MET A 76 6.79 -2.16 -1.16
N ASN A 77 5.63 -1.48 -1.11
CA ASN A 77 5.13 -0.74 -2.26
C ASN A 77 6.04 0.44 -2.63
N CYS A 78 6.53 1.17 -1.63
CA CYS A 78 7.53 2.23 -1.82
C CYS A 78 8.87 1.66 -2.31
N LEU A 79 9.30 0.52 -1.78
CA LEU A 79 10.53 -0.13 -2.24
C LEU A 79 10.45 -0.47 -3.73
N ILE A 80 9.34 -1.07 -4.19
CA ILE A 80 9.18 -1.43 -5.60
C ILE A 80 9.17 -0.19 -6.51
N GLU A 81 8.62 0.93 -6.03
CA GLU A 81 8.67 2.22 -6.72
C GLU A 81 10.11 2.76 -6.82
N VAL A 82 10.87 2.73 -5.72
CA VAL A 82 12.28 3.15 -5.69
C VAL A 82 13.15 2.26 -6.59
N LEU A 83 12.88 0.95 -6.64
CA LEU A 83 13.57 0.02 -7.52
C LEU A 83 13.23 0.23 -9.02
N GLY A 84 12.32 1.15 -9.37
CA GLY A 84 11.92 1.42 -10.75
C GLY A 84 10.98 0.38 -11.36
N LEU A 85 10.48 -0.57 -10.56
CA LEU A 85 9.63 -1.67 -11.03
C LEU A 85 8.13 -1.35 -10.95
N ALA A 86 7.77 -0.20 -10.37
CA ALA A 86 6.44 0.36 -10.39
C ALA A 86 6.50 1.85 -10.78
N LEU A 87 5.38 2.38 -11.27
CA LEU A 87 5.27 3.81 -11.56
C LEU A 87 5.23 4.65 -10.27
N PRO A 88 5.56 5.94 -10.37
CA PRO A 88 5.35 6.89 -9.29
C PRO A 88 3.94 6.83 -8.72
N PHE A 89 3.83 7.04 -7.41
CA PHE A 89 2.58 6.92 -6.62
C PHE A 89 2.08 5.49 -6.39
N ASN A 90 2.83 4.46 -6.80
CA ASN A 90 2.51 3.08 -6.43
C ASN A 90 2.50 2.89 -4.90
N GLY A 91 3.44 3.48 -4.18
CA GLY A 91 3.52 3.43 -2.72
C GLY A 91 2.50 4.29 -1.98
N THR A 92 2.02 5.38 -2.60
CA THR A 92 1.38 6.49 -1.85
C THR A 92 -0.07 6.78 -2.24
N ALA A 93 -0.54 6.47 -3.46
CA ALA A 93 -1.92 6.74 -3.84
C ALA A 93 -2.92 5.86 -3.08
N LEU A 94 -3.99 6.42 -2.51
CA LEU A 94 -4.97 5.62 -1.77
C LEU A 94 -5.68 4.61 -2.69
N ALA A 95 -6.03 3.44 -2.16
CA ALA A 95 -6.62 2.35 -2.94
C ALA A 95 -7.90 2.74 -3.69
N ALA A 96 -8.76 3.53 -3.05
CA ALA A 96 -10.03 3.98 -3.61
C ALA A 96 -9.93 5.29 -4.41
N SER A 97 -8.73 5.83 -4.65
CA SER A 97 -8.55 7.13 -5.31
C SER A 97 -8.58 7.04 -6.84
N ASP A 98 -8.99 8.13 -7.49
CA ASP A 98 -8.87 8.26 -8.96
C ASP A 98 -7.39 8.30 -9.41
N GLN A 99 -6.48 8.82 -8.58
CA GLN A 99 -5.03 8.76 -8.83
C GLN A 99 -4.53 7.32 -8.98
N ARG A 100 -5.03 6.40 -8.14
CA ARG A 100 -4.70 4.96 -8.25
C ARG A 100 -5.20 4.37 -9.56
N ARG A 101 -6.44 4.70 -9.96
CA ARG A 101 -7.03 4.24 -11.23
C ARG A 101 -6.24 4.74 -12.44
N GLU A 102 -5.86 6.01 -12.41
CA GLU A 102 -5.01 6.65 -13.42
C GLU A 102 -3.66 5.95 -13.54
N MET A 103 -2.97 5.77 -12.40
CA MET A 103 -1.65 5.14 -12.35
C MET A 103 -1.68 3.69 -12.85
N ILE A 104 -2.73 2.91 -12.53
CA ILE A 104 -2.89 1.54 -13.07
C ILE A 104 -3.04 1.57 -14.59
N ARG A 105 -3.79 2.53 -15.15
CA ARG A 105 -3.94 2.65 -16.61
C ARG A 105 -2.61 3.03 -17.27
N GLN A 106 -1.86 3.96 -16.69
CA GLN A 106 -0.53 4.33 -17.16
C GLN A 106 0.44 3.14 -17.09
N ALA A 107 0.37 2.34 -16.03
CA ALA A 107 1.18 1.14 -15.88
C ALA A 107 0.87 0.11 -16.97
N ALA A 108 -0.39 -0.02 -17.41
CA ALA A 108 -0.74 -0.88 -18.54
C ALA A 108 -0.08 -0.43 -19.85
N PHE A 109 -0.05 0.87 -20.15
CA PHE A 109 0.67 1.39 -21.31
C PHE A 109 2.18 1.16 -21.20
N GLN A 110 2.76 1.43 -20.03
CA GLN A 110 4.18 1.19 -19.77
C GLN A 110 4.54 -0.29 -19.93
N LEU A 111 3.66 -1.22 -19.54
CA LEU A 111 3.88 -2.65 -19.76
C LEU A 111 3.98 -2.99 -21.25
N ILE A 112 3.11 -2.42 -22.08
CA ILE A 112 3.16 -2.61 -23.53
C ILE A 112 4.47 -2.08 -24.10
N ASP A 113 4.96 -0.95 -23.63
CA ASP A 113 6.24 -0.39 -24.06
C ASP A 113 7.43 -1.23 -23.58
N ASN A 114 7.37 -1.77 -22.36
CA ASN A 114 8.37 -2.72 -21.86
C ASN A 114 8.40 -3.99 -22.72
N ILE A 115 7.24 -4.50 -23.16
CA ILE A 115 7.16 -5.66 -24.06
C ILE A 115 7.76 -5.35 -25.42
N LYS A 116 7.40 -4.20 -26.04
CA LYS A 116 7.91 -3.81 -27.36
C LYS A 116 9.42 -3.63 -27.39
N ASN A 117 9.99 -3.12 -26.30
CA ASN A 117 11.42 -2.82 -26.19
C ASN A 117 12.20 -3.91 -25.45
N ASP A 118 11.55 -5.04 -25.12
CA ASP A 118 12.13 -6.16 -24.37
C ASP A 118 12.78 -5.76 -23.02
N ILE A 119 12.21 -4.75 -22.35
CA ILE A 119 12.68 -4.26 -21.04
C ILE A 119 12.18 -5.20 -19.94
N LYS A 120 13.11 -5.83 -19.23
CA LYS A 120 12.84 -6.86 -18.21
C LYS A 120 13.21 -6.39 -16.81
N PRO A 121 12.71 -7.06 -15.77
CA PRO A 121 13.02 -6.70 -14.38
C PRO A 121 14.52 -6.60 -14.07
N ARG A 122 15.39 -7.44 -14.66
CA ARG A 122 16.85 -7.37 -14.43
C ARG A 122 17.56 -6.26 -15.20
N ASP A 123 16.91 -5.66 -16.19
CA ASP A 123 17.45 -4.47 -16.88
C ASP A 123 17.23 -3.21 -16.04
N ILE A 124 16.18 -3.22 -15.21
CA ILE A 124 15.81 -2.14 -14.29
C ILE A 124 16.52 -2.31 -12.93
N TYR A 125 16.44 -3.52 -12.37
CA TYR A 125 17.06 -3.87 -11.09
C TYR A 125 18.46 -4.45 -11.32
N HIS A 126 19.48 -3.61 -11.12
CA HIS A 126 20.89 -4.03 -11.19
C HIS A 126 21.69 -3.50 -9.99
N LYS A 127 22.95 -3.94 -9.84
CA LYS A 127 23.84 -3.61 -8.71
C LYS A 127 24.10 -2.11 -8.48
N GLY A 128 23.67 -1.22 -9.38
CA GLY A 128 23.83 0.23 -9.27
C GLY A 128 22.52 0.97 -8.94
N SER A 129 21.42 0.25 -8.73
CA SER A 129 20.10 0.83 -8.44
C SER A 129 19.90 1.13 -6.93
N TYR A 130 20.94 0.97 -6.11
CA TYR A 130 20.98 1.31 -4.67
C TYR A 130 22.40 1.67 -4.22
#